data_AF-A0A7Y2XCX4-F1
#
_entry.id   AF-A0A7Y2XCX4-F1
#
_cell.length_a   1.000
_cell.length_b   1.000
_cell.length_c   1.000
_cell.angle_alpha   90.00
_cell.angle_beta   90.00
_cell.angle_gamma   90.00
#
_symmetry.space_group_name_H-M   'P 1'
#
loop_
_entity.id
_entity.type
_entity.pdbx_description
1 polymer ?
#
loop_
_entity_poly.entity_id
_entity_poly.type
_entity_poly.pdbx_seq_one_letter_code
_entity_poly.pdbx_strand_id
1 'polypeptide(L)'
;MYPTLYDAIKDIFGWDIPALKIVMMFGFFVALGFLAANWAMTSELKRREKNGEIKPFKRPVSPPNPTFEYIQSAILGFLFGFKLIYMFTNLGSVVDNPQEFLISFQGSWLWGIIATIVFVGYKYYQLKKLPQIEEGATELFHPYMMMGNLTLIAAVAGFAGAKLFHHLEHFSDLIKDPMVIFEDIFSGLTFFGGLIAGGAAVLWYANKHGVKWRTMLDVGGPAMMLAYGVGRMGCHTSGDGDWGIENLAPKPDWLSWLPDWAWAYDYPNNVHGWVLENPVWPTPLYEVIMALIIFGILWGIRKKPFPAGVLFSIYLIFAGIERFLIEKIRVNPDQFEGLSFTQAEIISSVMVLLGIAGIVLFYRSEAKKKPLQNEAA
;
A
#
# COMPACT_ATOMS: atom_id res chain seq x y z
N MET A 1 -16.48 15.41 -7.61
CA MET A 1 -15.77 14.30 -6.96
C MET A 1 -16.61 13.05 -7.01
N TYR A 2 -15.96 11.90 -6.92
CA TYR A 2 -16.58 10.58 -6.95
C TYR A 2 -16.28 9.88 -5.63
N PRO A 3 -17.19 9.90 -4.64
CA PRO A 3 -17.01 9.15 -3.40
C PRO A 3 -16.90 7.64 -3.64
N THR A 4 -17.68 7.12 -4.59
CA THR A 4 -17.74 5.70 -4.95
C THR A 4 -17.46 5.48 -6.43
N LEU A 5 -17.07 4.25 -6.79
CA LEU A 5 -16.84 3.85 -8.18
C LEU A 5 -18.12 3.95 -9.01
N TYR A 6 -19.29 3.79 -8.38
CA TYR A 6 -20.58 4.04 -9.00
C TYR A 6 -20.70 5.47 -9.52
N ASP A 7 -20.32 6.46 -8.70
CA ASP A 7 -20.45 7.88 -9.07
C ASP A 7 -19.61 8.20 -10.31
N ALA A 8 -18.38 7.67 -10.36
CA ALA A 8 -17.49 7.82 -11.51
C ALA A 8 -18.05 7.16 -12.78
N ILE A 9 -18.52 5.91 -12.68
CA ILE A 9 -19.05 5.16 -13.83
C ILE A 9 -20.34 5.79 -14.36
N LYS A 10 -21.21 6.26 -13.46
CA LYS A 10 -22.46 6.92 -13.83
C LYS A 10 -22.20 8.25 -14.56
N ASP A 11 -21.26 9.05 -14.08
CA ASP A 11 -20.95 10.35 -14.69
C ASP A 11 -20.23 10.19 -16.04
N ILE A 12 -19.24 9.29 -16.13
CA ILE A 12 -18.41 9.13 -17.33
C ILE A 12 -19.14 8.36 -18.45
N PHE A 13 -19.87 7.30 -18.09
CA PHE A 13 -20.46 6.36 -19.07
C PHE A 13 -21.99 6.36 -19.08
N GLY A 14 -22.65 7.00 -18.12
CA GLY A 14 -24.10 6.96 -17.98
C GLY A 14 -24.67 5.63 -17.49
N TRP A 15 -23.82 4.72 -16.99
CA TRP A 15 -24.25 3.39 -16.55
C TRP A 15 -24.70 3.38 -15.09
N ASP A 16 -25.94 2.97 -14.85
CA ASP A 16 -26.50 2.83 -13.50
C ASP A 16 -26.28 1.40 -12.97
N ILE A 17 -25.18 1.21 -12.22
CA ILE A 17 -24.80 -0.09 -11.63
C ILE A 17 -24.73 0.05 -10.11
N PRO A 18 -25.86 -0.09 -9.38
CA PRO A 18 -25.91 0.17 -7.93
C PRO A 18 -24.91 -0.63 -7.08
N ALA A 19 -24.48 -1.81 -7.56
CA ALA A 19 -23.47 -2.63 -6.90
C ALA A 19 -22.11 -1.94 -6.69
N LEU A 20 -21.78 -0.95 -7.54
CA LEU A 20 -20.51 -0.23 -7.46
C LEU A 20 -20.45 0.80 -6.33
N LYS A 21 -21.59 1.10 -5.65
CA LYS A 21 -21.62 2.01 -4.50
C LYS A 21 -20.84 1.49 -3.30
N ILE A 22 -20.65 0.17 -3.20
CA ILE A 22 -19.86 -0.47 -2.14
C ILE A 22 -18.36 -0.18 -2.31
N VAL A 23 -17.92 0.08 -3.54
CA VAL A 23 -16.51 0.30 -3.86
C VAL A 23 -16.20 1.78 -3.69
N MET A 24 -15.71 2.15 -2.51
CA MET A 24 -15.21 3.50 -2.23
C MET A 24 -14.02 3.83 -3.14
N MET A 25 -13.99 5.04 -3.70
CA MET A 25 -12.92 5.45 -4.63
C MET A 25 -11.54 5.48 -3.98
N PHE A 26 -11.46 5.92 -2.72
CA PHE A 26 -10.22 5.86 -1.95
C PHE A 26 -9.69 4.42 -1.86
N GLY A 27 -10.52 3.48 -1.40
CA GLY A 27 -10.15 2.07 -1.27
C GLY A 27 -9.78 1.41 -2.61
N PHE A 28 -10.48 1.79 -3.69
CA PHE A 28 -10.17 1.33 -5.04
C PHE A 28 -8.75 1.71 -5.47
N PHE A 29 -8.36 2.98 -5.30
CA PHE A 29 -7.01 3.43 -5.65
C PHE A 29 -5.93 2.88 -4.71
N VAL A 30 -6.23 2.66 -3.43
CA VAL A 30 -5.33 1.94 -2.51
C VAL A 30 -5.05 0.52 -3.04
N ALA A 31 -6.09 -0.21 -3.47
CA ALA A 31 -5.93 -1.54 -4.07
C ALA A 31 -5.07 -1.49 -5.35
N LEU A 32 -5.28 -0.50 -6.22
CA LEU A 32 -4.42 -0.28 -7.39
C LEU A 32 -2.98 0.04 -7.00
N GLY A 33 -2.77 0.78 -5.90
CA GLY A 33 -1.45 1.06 -5.34
C GLY A 33 -0.70 -0.21 -4.95
N PHE A 34 -1.37 -1.18 -4.30
CA PHE A 34 -0.79 -2.49 -4.02
C PHE A 34 -0.41 -3.25 -5.29
N LEU A 35 -1.26 -3.22 -6.32
CA LEU A 35 -0.95 -3.85 -7.61
C LEU A 35 0.25 -3.19 -8.30
N ALA A 36 0.34 -1.86 -8.24
CA ALA A 36 1.43 -1.09 -8.82
C ALA A 36 2.76 -1.35 -8.10
N ALA A 37 2.77 -1.37 -6.75
CA ALA A 37 3.93 -1.77 -5.96
C ALA A 37 4.35 -3.21 -6.30
N ASN A 38 3.39 -4.15 -6.33
CA ASN A 38 3.66 -5.55 -6.63
C ASN A 38 4.30 -5.71 -8.01
N TRP A 39 3.78 -5.00 -9.02
CA TRP A 39 4.35 -4.97 -10.36
C TRP A 39 5.78 -4.42 -10.37
N ALA A 40 6.02 -3.26 -9.73
CA ALA A 40 7.32 -2.61 -9.70
C ALA A 40 8.37 -3.49 -8.99
N MET A 41 8.04 -4.04 -7.82
CA MET A 41 8.92 -4.92 -7.04
C MET A 41 9.20 -6.24 -7.77
N THR A 42 8.17 -6.89 -8.32
CA THR A 42 8.34 -8.12 -9.12
C THR A 42 9.26 -7.87 -10.31
N SER A 43 9.05 -6.77 -11.03
CA SER A 43 9.84 -6.41 -12.21
C SER A 43 11.31 -6.17 -11.86
N GLU A 44 11.56 -5.53 -10.72
CA GLU A 44 12.91 -5.25 -10.25
C GLU A 44 13.60 -6.51 -9.70
N LEU A 45 12.91 -7.38 -8.96
CA LEU A 45 13.45 -8.67 -8.53
C LEU A 45 13.83 -9.54 -9.74
N LYS A 46 12.96 -9.65 -10.75
CA LYS A 46 13.26 -10.37 -12.00
C LYS A 46 14.50 -9.80 -12.70
N ARG A 47 14.64 -8.46 -12.76
CA ARG A 47 15.81 -7.80 -13.35
C ARG A 47 17.09 -8.15 -12.59
N ARG A 48 17.06 -8.03 -11.26
CA ARG A 48 18.23 -8.29 -10.40
C ARG A 48 18.63 -9.75 -10.43
N GLU A 49 17.66 -10.67 -10.51
CA GLU A 49 17.92 -12.09 -10.69
C GLU A 49 18.60 -12.37 -12.04
N LYS A 50 18.07 -11.79 -13.13
CA LYS A 50 18.67 -11.89 -14.47
C LYS A 50 20.11 -11.37 -14.50
N ASN A 51 20.40 -10.33 -13.72
CA ASN A 51 21.74 -9.76 -13.59
C ASN A 51 22.67 -10.55 -12.64
N GLY A 52 22.17 -11.61 -11.99
CA GLY A 52 22.95 -12.39 -11.02
C GLY A 52 23.17 -11.72 -9.66
N GLU A 53 22.50 -10.59 -9.39
CA GLU A 53 22.60 -9.84 -8.12
C GLU A 53 21.90 -10.60 -6.98
N ILE A 54 20.82 -11.32 -7.31
CA ILE A 54 20.09 -12.23 -6.41
C ILE A 54 20.00 -13.61 -7.06
N LYS A 55 20.01 -14.66 -6.25
CA LYS A 55 20.01 -16.05 -6.75
C LYS A 55 18.75 -16.78 -6.30
N PRO A 56 18.16 -17.62 -7.17
CA PRO A 56 17.14 -18.55 -6.74
C PRO A 56 17.74 -19.61 -5.80
N PHE A 57 16.90 -20.18 -4.93
CA PHE A 57 17.30 -21.23 -4.00
C PHE A 57 16.39 -22.45 -4.14
N LYS A 58 16.93 -23.63 -3.83
CA LYS A 58 16.15 -24.87 -3.87
C LYS A 58 15.31 -24.98 -2.59
N ARG A 59 14.03 -25.31 -2.75
CA ARG A 59 13.11 -25.59 -1.65
C ARG A 59 12.49 -26.98 -1.84
N PRO A 60 12.31 -27.78 -0.78
CA PRO A 60 11.57 -29.03 -0.88
C PRO A 60 10.11 -28.77 -1.27
N VAL A 61 9.63 -29.48 -2.29
CA VAL A 61 8.22 -29.48 -2.66
C VAL A 61 7.49 -30.33 -1.63
N SER A 62 6.57 -29.73 -0.88
CA SER A 62 5.71 -30.47 0.05
C SER A 62 4.41 -30.84 -0.65
N PRO A 63 3.95 -32.11 -0.59
CA PRO A 63 2.65 -32.45 -1.12
C PRO A 63 1.54 -31.66 -0.40
N PRO A 64 0.52 -31.20 -1.12
CA PRO A 64 -0.58 -30.49 -0.49
C PRO A 64 -1.29 -31.42 0.50
N ASN A 65 -1.56 -30.92 1.71
CA ASN A 65 -2.33 -31.67 2.71
C ASN A 65 -3.81 -31.64 2.30
N PRO A 66 -4.41 -32.76 1.86
CA PRO A 66 -5.77 -32.75 1.32
C PRO A 66 -6.80 -32.26 2.34
N THR A 67 -6.64 -32.67 3.61
CA THR A 67 -7.53 -32.26 4.70
C THR A 67 -7.50 -30.75 4.89
N PHE A 68 -6.31 -30.15 4.93
CA PHE A 68 -6.16 -28.70 5.06
C PHE A 68 -6.75 -27.95 3.86
N GLU A 69 -6.49 -28.42 2.64
CA GLU A 69 -7.02 -27.83 1.41
C GLU A 69 -8.56 -27.86 1.34
N TYR A 70 -9.18 -28.95 1.79
CA TYR A 70 -10.64 -29.05 1.89
C TYR A 70 -11.21 -28.11 2.94
N ILE A 71 -10.60 -28.06 4.13
CA ILE A 71 -11.05 -27.16 5.20
C ILE A 71 -10.96 -25.71 4.74
N GLN A 72 -9.83 -25.30 4.15
CA GLN A 72 -9.66 -23.95 3.64
C GLN A 72 -10.69 -23.62 2.54
N SER A 73 -10.92 -24.55 1.61
CA SER A 73 -11.90 -24.36 0.53
C SER A 73 -13.33 -24.30 1.07
N ALA A 74 -13.65 -25.07 2.11
CA ALA A 74 -14.94 -25.04 2.76
C ALA A 74 -15.19 -23.70 3.46
N ILE A 75 -14.21 -23.19 4.21
CA ILE A 75 -14.30 -21.89 4.88
C ILE A 75 -14.44 -20.76 3.85
N LEU A 76 -13.59 -20.75 2.82
CA LEU A 76 -13.65 -19.72 1.77
C LEU A 76 -14.96 -19.78 0.98
N GLY A 77 -15.41 -20.98 0.61
CA GLY A 77 -16.69 -21.18 -0.07
C GLY A 77 -17.85 -20.69 0.79
N PHE A 78 -17.86 -21.06 2.08
CA PHE A 78 -18.89 -20.62 3.01
C PHE A 78 -18.92 -19.10 3.12
N LEU A 79 -17.78 -18.45 3.39
CA LEU A 79 -17.71 -16.99 3.54
C LEU A 79 -18.12 -16.27 2.25
N PHE A 80 -17.67 -16.77 1.09
CA PHE A 80 -18.03 -16.22 -0.22
C PHE A 80 -19.55 -16.28 -0.42
N GLY A 81 -20.17 -17.45 -0.23
CA GLY A 81 -21.61 -17.60 -0.40
C GLY A 81 -22.43 -16.88 0.66
N PHE A 82 -21.96 -16.90 1.91
CA PHE A 82 -22.64 -16.31 3.06
C PHE A 82 -22.68 -14.79 2.98
N LYS A 83 -21.55 -14.15 2.64
CA LYS A 83 -21.42 -12.69 2.59
C LYS A 83 -21.71 -12.12 1.21
N LEU A 84 -20.96 -12.54 0.19
CA LEU A 84 -20.97 -11.84 -1.10
C LEU A 84 -22.31 -12.01 -1.83
N ILE A 85 -22.89 -13.21 -1.81
CA ILE A 85 -24.20 -13.40 -2.45
C ILE A 85 -25.29 -12.62 -1.70
N TYR A 86 -25.26 -12.62 -0.36
CA TYR A 86 -26.19 -11.82 0.44
C TYR A 86 -26.07 -10.32 0.17
N MET A 87 -24.83 -9.84 -0.01
CA MET A 87 -24.54 -8.45 -0.35
C MET A 87 -25.16 -8.04 -1.68
N PHE A 88 -25.09 -8.89 -2.71
CA PHE A 88 -25.72 -8.60 -4.01
C PHE A 88 -27.26 -8.57 -3.94
N THR A 89 -27.86 -9.43 -3.11
CA THR A 89 -29.32 -9.48 -2.98
C THR A 89 -29.89 -8.39 -2.06
N ASN A 90 -29.08 -7.83 -1.15
CA ASN A 90 -29.49 -6.84 -0.15
C ASN A 90 -28.66 -5.55 -0.24
N LEU A 91 -28.42 -5.08 -1.47
CA LEU A 91 -27.57 -3.92 -1.74
C LEU A 91 -27.99 -2.67 -0.95
N GLY A 92 -29.29 -2.42 -0.80
CA GLY A 92 -29.80 -1.23 -0.11
C GLY A 92 -29.32 -1.11 1.33
N SER A 93 -29.31 -2.20 2.10
CA SER A 93 -28.89 -2.18 3.52
C SER A 93 -27.38 -2.25 3.71
N VAL A 94 -26.63 -2.75 2.71
CA VAL A 94 -25.17 -2.94 2.84
C VAL A 94 -24.40 -1.69 2.42
N VAL A 95 -24.94 -0.89 1.49
CA VAL A 95 -24.28 0.32 0.98
C VAL A 95 -24.12 1.38 2.09
N ASP A 96 -25.05 1.45 3.04
CA ASP A 96 -25.03 2.46 4.09
C ASP A 96 -23.89 2.25 5.09
N ASN A 97 -23.58 1.00 5.46
CA ASN A 97 -22.46 0.66 6.35
C ASN A 97 -21.75 -0.65 5.92
N PRO A 98 -20.90 -0.61 4.87
CA PRO A 98 -20.24 -1.80 4.35
C PRO A 98 -19.30 -2.45 5.38
N GLN A 99 -18.63 -1.66 6.21
CA GLN A 99 -17.67 -2.15 7.21
C GLN A 99 -18.36 -2.94 8.32
N GLU A 100 -19.46 -2.42 8.87
CA GLU A 100 -20.27 -3.10 9.89
C GLU A 100 -20.86 -4.40 9.32
N PHE A 101 -21.34 -4.36 8.08
CA PHE A 101 -21.83 -5.57 7.41
C PHE A 101 -20.76 -6.66 7.32
N LEU A 102 -19.50 -6.32 6.98
CA LEU A 102 -18.42 -7.30 6.85
C LEU A 102 -18.14 -8.05 8.17
N ILE A 103 -18.20 -7.35 9.31
CA ILE A 103 -17.96 -7.94 10.64
C ILE A 103 -19.21 -8.58 11.28
N SER A 104 -20.41 -8.21 10.81
CA SER A 104 -21.66 -8.73 11.36
C SER A 104 -21.85 -10.23 11.13
N PHE A 105 -22.79 -10.84 11.84
CA PHE A 105 -23.27 -12.19 11.52
C PHE A 105 -24.38 -12.21 10.45
N GLN A 106 -24.63 -11.10 9.76
CA GLN A 106 -25.62 -11.04 8.69
C GLN A 106 -25.07 -11.72 7.43
N GLY A 107 -25.89 -12.57 6.81
CA GLY A 107 -25.53 -13.31 5.60
C GLY A 107 -26.56 -14.37 5.21
N SER A 108 -26.30 -15.06 4.10
CA SER A 108 -27.15 -16.15 3.60
C SER A 108 -26.56 -17.51 3.90
N TRP A 109 -27.13 -18.21 4.88
CA TRP A 109 -26.72 -19.59 5.24
C TRP A 109 -26.87 -20.55 4.06
N LEU A 110 -27.97 -20.46 3.31
CA LEU A 110 -28.22 -21.29 2.15
C LEU A 110 -27.13 -21.13 1.10
N TRP A 111 -26.80 -19.88 0.76
CA TRP A 111 -25.79 -19.59 -0.25
C TRP A 111 -24.38 -19.93 0.25
N GLY A 112 -24.11 -19.79 1.55
CA GLY A 112 -22.88 -20.27 2.19
C GLY A 112 -22.69 -21.79 2.02
N ILE A 113 -23.71 -22.59 2.34
CA ILE A 113 -23.63 -24.06 2.20
C ILE A 113 -23.45 -24.48 0.74
N ILE A 114 -24.20 -23.89 -0.19
CA ILE A 114 -24.09 -24.20 -1.63
C ILE A 114 -22.67 -23.89 -2.12
N ALA A 115 -22.13 -22.71 -1.81
CA ALA A 115 -20.78 -22.31 -2.21
C ALA A 115 -19.69 -23.20 -1.60
N THR A 116 -19.84 -23.64 -0.35
CA THR A 116 -18.98 -24.65 0.28
C THR A 116 -18.91 -25.94 -0.53
N ILE A 117 -20.07 -26.50 -0.90
CA ILE A 117 -20.13 -27.75 -1.69
C ILE A 117 -19.40 -27.57 -3.03
N VAL A 118 -19.64 -26.44 -3.70
CA VAL A 118 -18.99 -26.12 -4.99
C VAL A 118 -17.47 -25.98 -4.83
N PHE A 119 -17.00 -25.23 -3.84
CA PHE A 119 -15.56 -24.98 -3.63
C PHE A 119 -14.80 -26.24 -3.22
N VAL A 120 -15.37 -27.04 -2.31
CA VAL A 120 -14.77 -28.32 -1.89
C VAL A 120 -14.78 -29.32 -3.05
N GLY A 121 -15.89 -29.42 -3.79
CA GLY A 121 -15.98 -30.27 -4.98
C GLY A 121 -14.96 -29.88 -6.06
N TYR A 122 -14.78 -28.58 -6.29
CA TYR A 122 -13.78 -28.07 -7.21
C TYR A 122 -12.35 -28.35 -6.73
N LYS A 123 -12.05 -28.15 -5.44
CA LYS A 123 -10.74 -28.48 -4.86
C LYS A 123 -10.46 -29.98 -4.91
N TYR A 124 -11.45 -30.83 -4.67
CA TYR A 124 -11.35 -32.28 -4.83
C TYR A 124 -10.95 -32.66 -6.26
N TYR A 125 -11.59 -32.06 -7.26
CA TYR A 125 -11.23 -32.28 -8.66
C TYR A 125 -9.80 -31.84 -8.98
N GLN A 126 -9.35 -30.70 -8.44
CA GLN A 126 -7.97 -30.24 -8.61
C GLN A 126 -6.96 -31.18 -7.96
N LEU A 127 -7.18 -31.59 -6.71
CA LEU A 127 -6.26 -32.47 -5.99
C LEU A 127 -6.13 -33.84 -6.68
N LYS A 128 -7.20 -34.34 -7.29
CA LYS A 128 -7.17 -35.60 -8.06
C LYS A 128 -6.38 -35.48 -9.37
N LYS A 129 -6.26 -34.27 -9.92
CA LYS A 129 -5.52 -33.98 -11.15
C LYS A 129 -4.05 -33.61 -10.93
N LEU A 130 -3.63 -33.43 -9.68
CA LEU A 130 -2.24 -33.09 -9.39
C LEU A 130 -1.32 -34.27 -9.75
N PRO A 131 -0.20 -34.02 -10.45
CA PRO A 131 0.81 -35.04 -10.66
C PRO A 131 1.36 -35.52 -9.31
N GLN A 132 1.69 -36.81 -9.22
CA GLN A 132 2.35 -37.34 -8.03
C GLN A 132 3.71 -36.64 -7.87
N ILE A 133 3.93 -36.03 -6.71
CA ILE A 133 5.19 -35.37 -6.38
C ILE A 133 6.16 -36.47 -5.92
N GLU A 134 7.29 -36.61 -6.60
CA GLU A 134 8.35 -37.53 -6.20
C GLU A 134 8.88 -37.15 -4.81
N GLU A 135 9.08 -38.14 -3.94
CA GLU A 135 9.67 -37.91 -2.61
C GLU A 135 11.08 -37.31 -2.76
N GLY A 136 11.29 -36.14 -2.14
CA GLY A 136 12.55 -35.40 -2.25
C GLY A 136 12.63 -34.44 -3.44
N ALA A 137 11.56 -34.26 -4.21
CA ALA A 137 11.51 -33.25 -5.26
C ALA A 137 11.84 -31.86 -4.70
N THR A 138 12.76 -31.16 -5.37
CA THR A 138 13.10 -29.77 -5.05
C THR A 138 12.66 -28.87 -6.18
N GLU A 139 11.97 -27.78 -5.84
CA GLU A 139 11.65 -26.73 -6.78
C GLU A 139 12.66 -25.60 -6.68
N LEU A 140 12.95 -24.97 -7.82
CA LEU A 140 13.74 -23.77 -7.86
C LEU A 140 12.84 -22.59 -7.49
N PHE A 141 12.99 -22.08 -6.26
CA PHE A 141 12.22 -20.95 -5.79
C PHE A 141 12.90 -19.64 -6.23
N HIS A 142 12.21 -18.90 -7.08
CA HIS A 142 12.69 -17.61 -7.56
C HIS A 142 12.30 -16.48 -6.60
N PRO A 143 13.18 -15.50 -6.33
CA PRO A 143 12.90 -14.44 -5.36
C PRO A 143 11.59 -13.67 -5.63
N TYR A 144 11.24 -13.43 -6.89
CA TYR A 144 9.99 -12.72 -7.23
C TYR A 144 8.71 -13.51 -6.88
N MET A 145 8.80 -14.83 -6.64
CA MET A 145 7.65 -15.65 -6.23
C MET A 145 7.22 -15.37 -4.79
N MET A 146 8.11 -14.77 -3.98
CA MET A 146 7.80 -14.44 -2.58
C MET A 146 6.90 -13.21 -2.42
N MET A 147 6.57 -12.50 -3.50
CA MET A 147 5.83 -11.24 -3.45
C MET A 147 4.46 -11.36 -2.77
N GLY A 148 3.71 -12.44 -3.02
CA GLY A 148 2.44 -12.67 -2.32
C GLY A 148 2.62 -12.80 -0.80
N ASN A 149 3.67 -13.49 -0.36
CA ASN A 149 4.01 -13.62 1.06
C ASN A 149 4.45 -12.28 1.65
N LEU A 150 5.23 -11.48 0.92
CA LEU A 150 5.64 -10.15 1.35
C LEU A 150 4.44 -9.22 1.52
N THR A 151 3.49 -9.22 0.58
CA THR A 151 2.26 -8.43 0.68
C THR A 151 1.43 -8.84 1.90
N LEU A 152 1.26 -10.16 2.13
CA LEU A 152 0.53 -10.65 3.29
C LEU A 152 1.22 -10.27 4.61
N ILE A 153 2.53 -10.46 4.70
CA ILE A 153 3.31 -10.10 5.89
C ILE A 153 3.26 -8.60 6.14
N ALA A 154 3.37 -7.77 5.08
CA ALA A 154 3.25 -6.33 5.18
C ALA A 154 1.87 -5.91 5.68
N ALA A 155 0.80 -6.53 5.18
CA ALA A 155 -0.56 -6.24 5.61
C ALA A 155 -0.78 -6.62 7.09
N VAL A 156 -0.41 -7.83 7.49
CA VAL A 156 -0.59 -8.32 8.87
C VAL A 156 0.27 -7.54 9.86
N ALA A 157 1.58 -7.44 9.60
CA ALA A 157 2.49 -6.74 10.49
C ALA A 157 2.27 -5.22 10.50
N GLY A 158 1.90 -4.65 9.35
CA GLY A 158 1.56 -3.23 9.24
C GLY A 158 0.28 -2.89 10.00
N PHE A 159 -0.77 -3.71 9.85
CA PHE A 159 -2.01 -3.51 10.62
C PHE A 159 -1.76 -3.66 12.13
N ALA A 160 -1.07 -4.73 12.55
CA ALA A 160 -0.73 -4.94 13.95
C ALA A 160 0.15 -3.82 14.52
N GLY A 161 1.13 -3.34 13.75
CA GLY A 161 2.00 -2.23 14.14
C GLY A 161 1.26 -0.90 14.24
N ALA A 162 0.35 -0.61 13.31
CA ALA A 162 -0.44 0.61 13.34
C ALA A 162 -1.33 0.67 14.59
N LYS A 163 -1.98 -0.44 14.93
CA LYS A 163 -2.80 -0.56 16.14
C LYS A 163 -1.96 -0.45 17.42
N LEU A 164 -0.82 -1.15 17.46
CA LEU A 164 0.09 -1.11 18.61
C LEU A 164 0.58 0.32 18.88
N PHE A 165 1.05 1.03 17.86
CA PHE A 165 1.56 2.40 18.04
C PHE A 165 0.49 3.38 18.46
N HIS A 166 -0.74 3.24 17.95
CA HIS A 166 -1.86 4.04 18.41
C HIS A 166 -2.10 3.89 19.92
N HIS A 167 -2.10 2.65 20.43
CA HIS A 167 -2.25 2.44 21.88
C HIS A 167 -1.03 2.86 22.70
N LEU A 168 0.17 2.92 22.10
CA LEU A 168 1.35 3.49 22.75
C LEU A 168 1.28 5.03 22.82
N GLU A 169 0.71 5.67 21.81
CA GLU A 169 0.46 7.11 21.79
C GLU A 169 -0.65 7.47 22.81
N HIS A 170 -1.69 6.63 22.91
CA HIS A 170 -2.79 6.77 23.87
C HIS A 170 -2.64 5.87 25.10
N PHE A 171 -1.42 5.76 25.63
CA PHE A 171 -1.12 4.81 26.71
C PHE A 171 -1.93 5.06 28.00
N SER A 172 -2.34 6.31 28.25
CA SER A 172 -3.21 6.65 29.38
C SER A 172 -4.57 5.99 29.31
N ASP A 173 -5.11 5.83 28.11
CA ASP A 173 -6.43 5.24 27.89
C ASP A 173 -6.33 3.71 28.00
N LEU A 174 -5.21 3.15 27.56
CA LEU A 174 -4.89 1.73 27.72
C LEU A 174 -4.75 1.32 29.20
N ILE A 175 -4.17 2.18 30.05
CA ILE A 175 -4.05 1.90 31.50
C ILE A 175 -5.44 1.91 32.16
N LYS A 176 -6.34 2.81 31.73
CA LYS A 176 -7.69 2.93 32.30
C LYS A 176 -8.58 1.77 31.89
N ASP A 177 -8.51 1.37 30.62
CA ASP A 177 -9.24 0.22 30.09
C ASP A 177 -8.40 -0.58 29.08
N PRO A 178 -7.85 -1.74 29.47
CA PRO A 178 -7.15 -2.63 28.56
C PRO A 178 -8.01 -3.18 27.42
N MET A 179 -9.34 -3.19 27.57
CA MET A 179 -10.26 -3.69 26.53
C MET A 179 -10.43 -2.70 25.36
N VAL A 180 -9.96 -1.46 25.50
CA VAL A 180 -9.99 -0.45 24.41
C VAL A 180 -9.23 -0.90 23.15
N ILE A 181 -8.36 -1.91 23.27
CA ILE A 181 -7.70 -2.56 22.13
C ILE A 181 -8.70 -3.22 21.18
N PHE A 182 -9.82 -3.72 21.69
CA PHE A 182 -10.80 -4.54 20.96
C PHE A 182 -12.10 -3.82 20.62
N GLU A 183 -12.35 -2.62 21.14
CA GLU A 183 -13.63 -1.90 20.97
C GLU A 183 -13.91 -1.54 19.51
N ASP A 184 -12.87 -1.24 18.73
CA ASP A 184 -12.98 -1.06 17.28
C ASP A 184 -11.68 -1.48 16.59
N ILE A 185 -11.76 -2.54 15.78
CA ILE A 185 -10.61 -3.11 15.08
C ILE A 185 -10.10 -2.17 13.98
N PHE A 186 -10.99 -1.39 13.35
CA PHE A 186 -10.67 -0.62 12.15
C PHE A 186 -10.37 0.86 12.43
N SER A 187 -10.67 1.37 13.62
CA SER A 187 -10.26 2.72 14.05
C SER A 187 -8.98 2.70 14.91
N GLY A 188 -8.38 3.88 15.09
CA GLY A 188 -7.19 4.02 15.91
C GLY A 188 -5.96 3.33 15.31
N LEU A 189 -5.57 3.76 14.12
CA LEU A 189 -4.44 3.21 13.38
C LEU A 189 -3.39 4.30 13.14
N THR A 190 -2.23 4.17 13.76
CA THR A 190 -1.12 5.11 13.56
C THR A 190 -0.30 4.70 12.33
N PHE A 191 -0.20 5.61 11.36
CA PHE A 191 0.52 5.37 10.10
C PHE A 191 1.97 4.90 10.30
N PHE A 192 2.72 5.57 11.18
CA PHE A 192 4.13 5.24 11.43
C PHE A 192 4.32 3.84 12.01
N GLY A 193 3.42 3.40 12.90
CA GLY A 193 3.44 2.04 13.42
C GLY A 193 3.31 1.00 12.31
N GLY A 194 2.42 1.24 11.35
CA GLY A 194 2.24 0.35 10.21
C GLY A 194 3.44 0.33 9.27
N LEU A 195 4.00 1.49 8.97
CA LEU A 195 5.18 1.61 8.11
C LEU A 195 6.40 0.90 8.72
N ILE A 196 6.67 1.11 10.01
CA ILE A 196 7.84 0.55 10.70
C ILE A 196 7.70 -0.96 10.83
N ALA A 197 6.57 -1.45 11.38
CA ALA A 197 6.37 -2.87 11.60
C ALA A 197 6.26 -3.65 10.28
N GLY A 198 5.49 -3.14 9.31
CA GLY A 198 5.34 -3.75 7.99
C GLY A 198 6.66 -3.77 7.23
N GLY A 199 7.38 -2.65 7.19
CA GLY A 199 8.68 -2.54 6.54
C GLY A 199 9.72 -3.48 7.17
N ALA A 200 9.83 -3.51 8.50
CA ALA A 200 10.74 -4.39 9.21
C ALA A 200 10.45 -5.87 8.93
N ALA A 201 9.17 -6.27 8.94
CA ALA A 201 8.76 -7.64 8.67
C ALA A 201 9.08 -8.07 7.22
N VAL A 202 8.84 -7.19 6.24
CA VAL A 202 9.22 -7.41 4.84
C VAL A 202 10.73 -7.57 4.68
N LEU A 203 11.53 -6.67 5.28
CA LEU A 203 12.99 -6.73 5.22
C LEU A 203 13.54 -7.99 5.89
N TRP A 204 13.00 -8.36 7.04
CA TRP A 204 13.35 -9.59 7.74
C TRP A 204 13.03 -10.84 6.91
N TYR A 205 11.82 -10.93 6.37
CA TYR A 205 11.38 -12.09 5.59
C TYR A 205 12.18 -12.21 4.29
N ALA A 206 12.39 -11.12 3.56
CA ALA A 206 13.20 -11.11 2.34
C ALA A 206 14.65 -11.56 2.62
N ASN A 207 15.24 -11.06 3.72
CA ASN A 207 16.60 -11.42 4.12
C ASN A 207 16.73 -12.90 4.50
N LYS A 208 15.71 -13.47 5.14
CA LYS A 208 15.63 -14.91 5.43
C LYS A 208 15.59 -15.77 4.16
N HIS A 209 15.08 -15.24 3.05
CA HIS A 209 14.95 -15.93 1.77
C HIS A 209 15.99 -15.47 0.73
N GLY A 210 17.15 -14.98 1.19
CA GLY A 210 18.32 -14.74 0.33
C GLY A 210 18.38 -13.37 -0.36
N VAL A 211 17.38 -12.50 -0.18
CA VAL A 211 17.41 -11.11 -0.67
C VAL A 211 17.84 -10.19 0.45
N LYS A 212 19.09 -9.73 0.42
CA LYS A 212 19.65 -8.84 1.46
C LYS A 212 18.79 -7.59 1.65
N TRP A 213 18.60 -7.18 2.90
CA TRP A 213 17.75 -6.03 3.26
C TRP A 213 18.08 -4.75 2.47
N ARG A 214 19.36 -4.44 2.20
CA ARG A 214 19.76 -3.27 1.40
C ARG A 214 19.27 -3.32 -0.04
N THR A 215 19.33 -4.51 -0.65
CA THR A 215 18.78 -4.75 -1.99
C THR A 215 17.28 -4.63 -1.95
N MET A 216 16.64 -5.14 -0.91
CA MET A 216 15.19 -5.07 -0.74
C MET A 216 14.70 -3.62 -0.56
N LEU A 217 15.47 -2.77 0.13
CA LEU A 217 15.21 -1.32 0.20
C LEU A 217 15.23 -0.67 -1.19
N ASP A 218 16.24 -0.97 -2.02
CA ASP A 218 16.30 -0.42 -3.38
C ASP A 218 15.18 -0.94 -4.29
N VAL A 219 14.70 -2.17 -4.06
CA VAL A 219 13.51 -2.72 -4.73
C VAL A 219 12.24 -1.98 -4.28
N GLY A 220 12.13 -1.71 -2.98
CA GLY A 220 10.97 -1.08 -2.36
C GLY A 220 10.84 0.42 -2.66
N GLY A 221 11.94 1.19 -2.67
CA GLY A 221 11.89 2.65 -2.80
C GLY A 221 11.09 3.15 -4.01
N PRO A 222 11.43 2.76 -5.26
CA PRO A 222 10.65 3.15 -6.43
C PRO A 222 9.20 2.63 -6.36
N ALA A 223 8.99 1.40 -5.89
CA ALA A 223 7.66 0.80 -5.79
C ALA A 223 6.75 1.54 -4.80
N MET A 224 7.29 1.99 -3.68
CA MET A 224 6.60 2.79 -2.68
C MET A 224 6.18 4.14 -3.26
N MET A 225 7.06 4.80 -4.01
CA MET A 225 6.71 6.08 -4.66
C MET A 225 5.58 5.91 -5.69
N LEU A 226 5.62 4.83 -6.48
CA LEU A 226 4.53 4.54 -7.43
C LEU A 226 3.21 4.25 -6.70
N ALA A 227 3.24 3.43 -5.65
CA ALA A 227 2.05 3.11 -4.87
C ALA A 227 1.49 4.33 -4.15
N TYR A 228 2.36 5.21 -3.64
CA TYR A 228 1.98 6.50 -3.07
C TYR A 228 1.23 7.35 -4.11
N GLY A 229 1.82 7.57 -5.30
CA GLY A 229 1.15 8.32 -6.36
C GLY A 229 -0.19 7.73 -6.78
N VAL A 230 -0.29 6.41 -6.94
CA VAL A 230 -1.57 5.74 -7.26
C VAL A 230 -2.56 5.87 -6.10
N GLY A 231 -2.11 5.78 -4.84
CA GLY A 231 -2.97 5.95 -3.66
C GLY A 231 -3.50 7.38 -3.50
N ARG A 232 -2.68 8.41 -3.76
CA ARG A 232 -3.08 9.83 -3.70
C ARG A 232 -4.15 10.19 -4.72
N MET A 233 -4.28 9.44 -5.81
CA MET A 233 -5.43 9.56 -6.72
C MET A 233 -6.75 9.23 -6.02
N GLY A 234 -6.73 8.33 -5.03
CA GLY A 234 -7.87 8.06 -4.17
C GLY A 234 -8.33 9.32 -3.46
N CYS A 235 -7.42 9.98 -2.73
CA CYS A 235 -7.68 11.25 -2.04
C CYS A 235 -8.21 12.33 -2.98
N HIS A 236 -7.57 12.48 -4.15
CA HIS A 236 -7.99 13.47 -5.14
C HIS A 236 -9.41 13.20 -5.67
N THR A 237 -9.74 11.94 -5.99
CA THR A 237 -11.02 11.61 -6.63
C THR A 237 -12.18 11.55 -5.65
N SER A 238 -11.95 11.12 -4.40
CA SER A 238 -12.98 11.09 -3.36
C SER A 238 -13.20 12.45 -2.68
N GLY A 239 -12.20 13.34 -2.70
CA GLY A 239 -12.21 14.56 -1.91
C GLY A 239 -12.26 14.23 -0.42
N ASP A 240 -11.27 13.51 0.10
CA ASP A 240 -11.26 13.03 1.49
C ASP A 240 -10.79 14.05 2.55
N GLY A 241 -10.59 15.31 2.17
CA GLY A 241 -10.11 16.36 3.09
C GLY A 241 -8.63 16.69 2.95
N ASP A 242 -7.89 15.92 2.14
CA ASP A 242 -6.44 16.06 1.99
C ASP A 242 -5.98 17.19 1.05
N TRP A 243 -6.87 18.14 0.78
CA TRP A 243 -6.60 19.33 -0.02
C TRP A 243 -5.82 20.40 0.74
N GLY A 244 -5.43 21.44 0.02
CA GLY A 244 -4.58 22.50 0.52
C GLY A 244 -5.33 23.66 1.16
N ILE A 245 -4.57 24.66 1.59
CA ILE A 245 -5.12 25.96 2.01
C ILE A 245 -5.85 26.65 0.84
N GLU A 246 -6.60 27.69 1.15
CA GLU A 246 -7.30 28.49 0.14
C GLU A 246 -6.34 29.02 -0.93
N ASN A 247 -6.75 28.92 -2.19
CA ASN A 247 -6.03 29.42 -3.34
C ASN A 247 -6.86 30.45 -4.10
N LEU A 248 -6.70 31.72 -3.72
CA LEU A 248 -7.30 32.86 -4.42
C LEU A 248 -6.35 33.47 -5.47
N ALA A 249 -5.16 32.88 -5.66
CA ALA A 249 -4.20 33.40 -6.62
C ALA A 249 -4.68 33.13 -8.06
N PRO A 250 -4.60 34.12 -8.97
CA PRO A 250 -4.95 33.90 -10.36
C PRO A 250 -4.01 32.86 -10.99
N LYS A 251 -4.57 31.97 -11.80
CA LYS A 251 -3.77 30.98 -12.55
C LYS A 251 -2.84 31.72 -13.52
N PRO A 252 -1.52 31.46 -13.49
CA PRO A 252 -0.58 32.11 -14.41
C PRO A 252 -0.88 31.79 -15.89
N ASP A 253 -0.68 32.76 -16.78
CA ASP A 253 -0.99 32.63 -18.22
C ASP A 253 -0.25 31.46 -18.91
N TRP A 254 0.97 31.16 -18.47
CA TRP A 254 1.76 30.04 -19.00
C TRP A 254 1.21 28.66 -18.62
N LEU A 255 0.27 28.60 -17.66
CA LEU A 255 -0.52 27.42 -17.29
C LEU A 255 -1.95 27.45 -17.87
N SER A 256 -2.24 28.33 -18.83
CA SER A 256 -3.56 28.42 -19.48
C SER A 256 -4.03 27.12 -20.13
N TRP A 257 -3.10 26.27 -20.57
CA TRP A 257 -3.39 24.95 -21.14
C TRP A 257 -3.88 23.93 -20.10
N LEU A 258 -3.67 24.20 -18.81
CA LEU A 258 -4.06 23.33 -17.72
C LEU A 258 -5.50 23.66 -17.27
N PRO A 259 -6.36 22.67 -16.98
CA PRO A 259 -7.69 22.93 -16.44
C PRO A 259 -7.65 23.74 -15.14
N ASP A 260 -8.65 24.60 -14.90
CA ASP A 260 -8.68 25.47 -13.70
C ASP A 260 -8.66 24.68 -12.39
N TRP A 261 -9.37 23.55 -12.34
CA TRP A 261 -9.40 22.64 -11.19
C TRP A 261 -8.03 22.07 -10.81
N ALA A 262 -7.06 22.07 -11.72
CA ALA A 262 -5.71 21.63 -11.40
C ALA A 262 -4.83 22.74 -10.81
N TRP A 263 -5.32 23.99 -10.76
CA TRP A 263 -4.69 25.11 -10.06
C TRP A 263 -5.40 25.43 -8.74
N ALA A 264 -6.72 25.59 -8.79
CA ALA A 264 -7.57 25.91 -7.65
C ALA A 264 -8.89 25.14 -7.79
N TYR A 265 -9.28 24.39 -6.76
CA TYR A 265 -10.42 23.49 -6.85
C TYR A 265 -11.33 23.55 -5.63
N ASP A 266 -12.63 23.40 -5.88
CA ASP A 266 -13.71 23.48 -4.90
C ASP A 266 -14.17 22.11 -4.37
N TYR A 267 -13.62 21.01 -4.91
CA TYR A 267 -13.91 19.63 -4.49
C TYR A 267 -15.43 19.34 -4.31
N PRO A 268 -16.25 19.58 -5.34
CA PRO A 268 -17.71 19.40 -5.25
C PRO A 268 -18.05 17.93 -5.07
N ASN A 269 -19.09 17.62 -4.28
CA ASN A 269 -19.50 16.26 -3.96
C ASN A 269 -18.40 15.41 -3.30
N ASN A 270 -17.53 16.05 -2.50
CA ASN A 270 -16.55 15.34 -1.68
C ASN A 270 -17.23 14.37 -0.70
N VAL A 271 -16.48 13.36 -0.24
CA VAL A 271 -17.01 12.29 0.63
C VAL A 271 -17.59 12.80 1.96
N HIS A 272 -17.15 13.97 2.43
CA HIS A 272 -17.64 14.59 3.66
C HIS A 272 -18.91 15.44 3.46
N GLY A 273 -19.32 15.67 2.21
CA GLY A 273 -20.45 16.54 1.88
C GLY A 273 -20.22 18.01 2.19
N TRP A 274 -18.96 18.44 2.36
CA TRP A 274 -18.63 19.82 2.67
C TRP A 274 -18.77 20.72 1.45
N VAL A 275 -19.16 21.97 1.66
CA VAL A 275 -19.12 23.01 0.64
C VAL A 275 -17.98 23.94 1.00
N LEU A 276 -16.94 23.99 0.16
CA LEU A 276 -15.81 24.88 0.38
C LEU A 276 -16.20 26.32 0.02
N GLU A 277 -15.96 27.26 0.93
CA GLU A 277 -16.25 28.68 0.69
C GLU A 277 -15.36 29.26 -0.41
N ASN A 278 -14.07 28.89 -0.38
CA ASN A 278 -13.07 29.29 -1.35
C ASN A 278 -12.43 28.06 -2.01
N PRO A 279 -11.98 28.16 -3.28
CA PRO A 279 -11.23 27.08 -3.90
C PRO A 279 -9.88 26.93 -3.21
N VAL A 280 -9.36 25.72 -3.19
CA VAL A 280 -8.14 25.33 -2.48
C VAL A 280 -7.08 24.80 -3.43
N TRP A 281 -5.83 24.75 -2.99
CA TRP A 281 -4.79 24.04 -3.71
C TRP A 281 -5.13 22.54 -3.78
N PRO A 282 -5.17 21.91 -4.97
CA PRO A 282 -5.45 20.47 -5.07
C PRO A 282 -4.20 19.64 -4.72
N THR A 283 -3.74 19.71 -3.47
CA THR A 283 -2.51 19.04 -2.99
C THR A 283 -2.42 17.55 -3.33
N PRO A 284 -3.50 16.74 -3.26
CA PRO A 284 -3.46 15.34 -3.69
C PRO A 284 -3.04 15.19 -5.15
N LEU A 285 -3.50 16.08 -6.05
CA LEU A 285 -3.10 16.05 -7.46
C LEU A 285 -1.60 16.33 -7.61
N TYR A 286 -1.08 17.30 -6.86
CA TYR A 286 0.34 17.66 -6.89
C TYR A 286 1.21 16.51 -6.36
N GLU A 287 0.78 15.85 -5.28
CA GLU A 287 1.43 14.65 -4.74
C GLU A 287 1.44 13.51 -5.76
N VAL A 288 0.34 13.27 -6.49
CA VAL A 288 0.31 12.28 -7.59
C VAL A 288 1.35 12.61 -8.66
N ILE A 289 1.36 13.85 -9.15
CA ILE A 289 2.25 14.28 -10.23
C ILE A 289 3.72 14.15 -9.79
N MET A 290 4.06 14.65 -8.60
CA MET A 290 5.41 14.54 -8.05
C MET A 290 5.81 13.10 -7.82
N ALA A 291 4.92 12.27 -7.29
CA ALA A 291 5.19 10.85 -7.08
C ALA A 291 5.47 10.12 -8.39
N LEU A 292 4.71 10.38 -9.46
CA LEU A 292 4.95 9.80 -10.78
C LEU A 292 6.26 10.28 -11.40
N ILE A 293 6.60 11.56 -11.25
CA ILE A 293 7.89 12.13 -11.71
C ILE A 293 9.05 11.48 -10.96
N ILE A 294 8.99 11.45 -9.62
CA ILE A 294 10.02 10.86 -8.76
C ILE A 294 10.15 9.37 -9.05
N PHE A 295 9.04 8.64 -9.20
CA PHE A 295 9.05 7.26 -9.65
C PHE A 295 9.75 7.13 -11.00
N GLY A 296 9.41 7.95 -11.99
CA GLY A 296 10.05 7.95 -13.30
C GLY A 296 11.57 8.15 -13.23
N ILE A 297 12.03 9.10 -12.39
CA ILE A 297 13.45 9.34 -12.12
C ILE A 297 14.10 8.11 -11.50
N LEU A 298 13.56 7.63 -10.37
CA LEU A 298 14.08 6.47 -9.64
C LEU A 298 14.11 5.23 -10.54
N TRP A 299 13.04 5.00 -11.29
CA TRP A 299 12.92 3.91 -12.24
C TRP A 299 13.97 4.05 -13.34
N GLY A 300 14.17 5.25 -13.90
CA GLY A 300 15.18 5.50 -14.92
C GLY A 300 16.61 5.23 -14.44
N ILE A 301 16.94 5.67 -13.22
CA ILE A 301 18.31 5.54 -12.68
C ILE A 301 18.59 4.18 -12.02
N ARG A 302 17.59 3.33 -11.79
CA ARG A 302 17.76 2.03 -11.10
C ARG A 302 18.76 1.08 -11.76
N LYS A 303 19.05 1.28 -13.05
CA LYS A 303 20.01 0.46 -13.82
C LYS A 303 21.46 0.90 -13.62
N LYS A 304 21.71 2.03 -12.96
CA LYS A 304 23.06 2.50 -12.64
C LYS A 304 23.71 1.56 -11.60
N PRO A 305 25.04 1.40 -11.62
CA PRO A 305 25.77 0.49 -10.74
C PRO A 305 25.91 1.07 -9.32
N PHE A 306 24.79 1.38 -8.68
CA PHE A 306 24.76 1.90 -7.32
C PHE A 306 25.04 0.79 -6.29
N PRO A 307 25.80 1.08 -5.23
CA PRO A 307 25.85 0.21 -4.06
C PRO A 307 24.44 -0.02 -3.50
N ALA A 308 24.18 -1.23 -3.02
CA ALA A 308 22.88 -1.57 -2.45
C ALA A 308 22.51 -0.63 -1.28
N GLY A 309 21.32 -0.04 -1.35
CA GLY A 309 20.76 0.93 -0.41
C GLY A 309 20.78 2.38 -0.91
N VAL A 310 21.59 2.70 -1.92
CA VAL A 310 21.72 4.07 -2.45
C VAL A 310 20.46 4.52 -3.19
N LEU A 311 19.80 3.62 -3.93
CA LEU A 311 18.57 3.99 -4.66
C LEU A 311 17.45 4.32 -3.67
N PHE A 312 17.34 3.56 -2.58
CA PHE A 312 16.42 3.88 -1.48
C PHE A 312 16.77 5.19 -0.78
N SER A 313 18.06 5.49 -0.59
CA SER A 313 18.49 6.78 -0.04
C SER A 313 18.09 7.97 -0.93
N ILE A 314 18.19 7.83 -2.26
CA ILE A 314 17.71 8.84 -3.20
C ILE A 314 16.18 8.99 -3.10
N TYR A 315 15.46 7.87 -2.97
CA TYR A 315 14.02 7.89 -2.70
C TYR A 315 13.68 8.69 -1.43
N LEU A 316 14.39 8.48 -0.31
CA LEU A 316 14.15 9.22 0.93
C LEU A 316 14.34 10.73 0.76
N ILE A 317 15.35 11.15 0.00
CA ILE A 317 15.58 12.58 -0.29
C ILE A 317 14.41 13.15 -1.07
N PHE A 318 14.01 12.50 -2.17
CA PHE A 318 12.90 13.00 -2.98
C PHE A 318 11.57 12.99 -2.24
N ALA A 319 11.26 11.91 -1.52
CA ALA A 319 10.04 11.80 -0.71
C ALA A 319 10.00 12.84 0.42
N GLY A 320 11.15 13.11 1.07
CA GLY A 320 11.24 14.16 2.07
C GLY A 320 11.03 15.55 1.46
N ILE A 321 11.70 15.87 0.35
CA ILE A 321 11.52 17.17 -0.33
C ILE A 321 10.07 17.36 -0.77
N GLU A 322 9.47 16.35 -1.41
CA GLU A 322 8.07 16.39 -1.84
C GLU A 322 7.13 16.65 -0.66
N ARG A 323 7.27 15.89 0.43
CA ARG A 323 6.44 16.05 1.62
C ARG A 323 6.60 17.43 2.24
N PHE A 324 7.83 17.94 2.33
CA PHE A 324 8.11 19.26 2.87
C PHE A 324 7.45 20.38 2.04
N LEU A 325 7.50 20.27 0.70
CA LEU A 325 6.90 21.26 -0.19
C LEU A 325 5.37 21.25 -0.13
N ILE A 326 4.76 20.07 -0.11
CA ILE A 326 3.30 19.93 -0.01
C ILE A 326 2.78 20.46 1.32
N GLU A 327 3.48 20.18 2.41
CA GLU A 327 3.05 20.61 3.75
C GLU A 327 2.90 22.14 3.86
N LYS A 328 3.67 22.92 3.10
CA LYS A 328 3.57 24.39 3.06
C LYS A 328 2.26 24.91 2.47
N ILE A 329 1.59 24.11 1.66
CA ILE A 329 0.35 24.46 1.00
C ILE A 329 -0.83 23.59 1.47
N ARG A 330 -0.61 22.71 2.47
CA ARG A 330 -1.62 21.82 3.03
C ARG A 330 -2.37 22.47 4.19
N VAL A 331 -3.64 22.12 4.39
CA VAL A 331 -4.37 22.49 5.62
C VAL A 331 -3.79 21.67 6.77
N ASN A 332 -3.21 22.34 7.77
CA ASN A 332 -2.59 21.68 8.92
C ASN A 332 -3.42 21.93 10.19
N PRO A 333 -4.06 20.90 10.76
CA PRO A 333 -4.68 21.00 12.09
C PRO A 333 -3.64 20.93 13.22
N ASP A 334 -2.48 20.31 12.98
CA ASP A 334 -1.51 19.94 14.01
C ASP A 334 -0.28 20.85 13.99
N GLN A 335 -0.41 22.05 14.56
CA GLN A 335 0.75 22.82 15.01
C GLN A 335 1.16 22.28 16.39
N PHE A 336 2.44 21.94 16.57
CA PHE A 336 2.96 21.66 17.91
C PHE A 336 2.77 22.91 18.78
N GLU A 337 2.22 22.75 19.98
CA GLU A 337 2.01 23.84 20.94
C GLU A 337 3.30 24.68 21.10
N GLY A 338 3.33 25.85 20.48
CA GLY A 338 4.44 26.82 20.57
C GLY A 338 5.59 26.66 19.57
N LEU A 339 5.59 25.69 18.66
CA LEU A 339 6.60 25.55 17.60
C LEU A 339 5.99 25.84 16.22
N SER A 340 6.69 26.64 15.41
CA SER A 340 6.29 26.99 14.04
C SER A 340 6.40 25.84 13.02
N PHE A 341 6.79 24.63 13.45
CA PHE A 341 7.06 23.49 12.58
C PHE A 341 6.03 22.38 12.77
N THR A 342 5.55 21.80 11.66
CA THR A 342 4.62 20.67 11.71
C THR A 342 5.36 19.34 11.90
N GLN A 343 4.67 18.32 12.39
CA GLN A 343 5.23 16.97 12.52
C GLN A 343 5.77 16.44 11.17
N ALA A 344 5.08 16.75 10.08
CA ALA A 344 5.48 16.33 8.74
C ALA A 344 6.75 17.05 8.25
N GLU A 345 6.99 18.30 8.62
CA GLU A 345 8.22 19.04 8.29
C GLU A 345 9.44 18.44 8.98
N ILE A 346 9.29 18.04 10.25
CA ILE A 346 10.35 17.36 11.00
C ILE A 346 10.68 16.02 10.34
N ILE A 347 9.67 15.22 10.04
CA ILE A 347 9.84 13.88 9.48
C ILE A 347 10.44 13.94 8.08
N SER A 348 9.95 14.84 7.23
CA SER A 348 10.50 15.06 5.89
C SER A 348 11.96 15.52 5.94
N SER A 349 12.31 16.42 6.86
CA SER A 349 13.70 16.84 7.08
C SER A 349 14.60 15.67 7.50
N VAL A 350 14.12 14.83 8.43
CA VAL A 350 14.83 13.61 8.85
C VAL A 350 15.01 12.64 7.69
N MET A 351 14.00 12.45 6.83
CA MET A 351 14.10 11.61 5.63
C MET A 351 15.20 12.09 4.69
N VAL A 352 15.29 13.41 4.44
CA VAL A 352 16.36 14.00 3.61
C VAL A 352 17.74 13.72 4.22
N LEU A 353 17.90 13.98 5.52
CA LEU A 353 19.17 13.75 6.23
C LEU A 353 19.59 12.27 6.22
N LEU A 354 18.64 11.35 6.48
CA LEU A 354 18.89 9.90 6.41
C LEU A 354 19.24 9.44 5.00
N GLY A 355 18.61 10.03 3.98
CA GLY A 355 18.97 9.79 2.59
C GLY A 355 20.40 10.21 2.27
N ILE A 356 20.79 11.45 2.62
CA ILE A 356 22.16 11.94 2.42
C ILE A 356 23.17 11.06 3.17
N ALA A 357 22.92 10.78 4.44
CA ALA A 357 23.77 9.91 5.26
C ALA A 357 23.87 8.50 4.66
N GLY A 358 22.75 7.93 4.20
CA GLY A 358 22.70 6.62 3.57
C GLY A 358 23.57 6.54 2.31
N ILE A 359 23.50 7.53 1.42
CA ILE A 359 24.37 7.62 0.25
C ILE A 359 25.84 7.56 0.67
N VAL A 360 26.26 8.43 1.60
CA VAL A 360 27.66 8.49 2.06
C VAL A 360 28.10 7.17 2.69
N LEU A 361 27.28 6.59 3.57
CA LEU A 361 27.61 5.36 4.30
C LEU A 361 27.66 4.14 3.38
N PHE A 362 26.73 4.00 2.43
CA PHE A 362 26.71 2.86 1.52
C PHE A 362 27.89 2.89 0.55
N TYR A 363 28.24 4.05 -0.02
CA TYR A 363 29.45 4.19 -0.84
C TYR A 363 30.74 3.92 -0.04
N ARG A 364 30.86 4.44 1.19
CA ARG A 364 32.01 4.14 2.06
C ARG A 364 32.11 2.64 2.38
N SER A 365 30.97 1.98 2.65
CA SER A 365 30.95 0.56 2.96
C SER A 365 31.37 -0.31 1.77
N GLU A 366 31.05 0.12 0.54
CA GLU A 366 31.41 -0.59 -0.67
C GLU A 366 32.88 -0.37 -1.04
N ALA A 367 33.39 0.85 -0.86
CA ALA A 367 34.80 1.16 -1.03
C ALA A 367 35.71 0.33 -0.12
N LYS A 368 35.28 0.00 1.11
CA LYS A 368 36.03 -0.86 2.04
C LYS A 368 36.08 -2.33 1.63
N LYS A 369 35.15 -2.83 0.83
CA LYS A 369 35.13 -4.24 0.39
C LYS A 369 36.08 -4.51 -0.78
N LYS A 370 36.28 -3.53 -1.66
CA LYS A 370 37.18 -3.63 -2.83
C LYS A 370 38.65 -3.93 -2.47
N PRO A 371 39.29 -3.29 -1.47
CA PRO A 371 40.69 -3.60 -1.13
C PRO A 371 40.87 -5.03 -0.62
N LEU A 372 39.91 -5.56 0.16
CA LEU A 372 39.97 -6.93 0.71
C LEU A 372 39.81 -8.04 -0.35
N GLN A 373 39.18 -7.76 -1.49
CA GLN A 373 39.05 -8.73 -2.59
C GLN A 373 40.29 -8.80 -3.48
N ASN A 374 41.06 -7.71 -3.57
CA ASN A 374 42.29 -7.66 -4.35
C ASN A 374 43.50 -8.26 -3.60
N GLU A 375 43.40 -8.45 -2.28
CA GLU A 375 44.42 -9.12 -1.47
C GLU A 375 44.16 -10.64 -1.30
N ALA A 376 42.96 -11.11 -1.66
CA ALA A 376 42.53 -12.51 -1.52
C ALA A 376 42.39 -13.27 -2.86
N ALA A 377 42.70 -12.61 -3.98
CA ALA A 377 42.78 -13.16 -5.33
C ALA A 377 44.25 -13.14 -5.79
#